data_AF-A0AA39MP69-F1
#
_entry.id   AF-A0AA39MP69-F1
#
_cell.length_a   1.000
_cell.length_b   1.000
_cell.length_c   1.000
_cell.angle_alpha   90.00
_cell.angle_beta   90.00
_cell.angle_gamma   90.00
#
_symmetry.space_group_name_H-M   'P 1'
#
loop_
_entity.id
_entity.type
_entity.pdbx_description
1 polymer ?
#
loop_
_entity_poly.entity_id
_entity_poly.type
_entity_poly.pdbx_seq_one_letter_code
_entity_poly.pdbx_strand_id
1 'polypeptide(L)'
;NRRGWIYMEAPYNEVVKKFLLMTPGVRKMGYAPPWYIRVESIDIAEWGTILREDDEQHLQAGSWVRIKRGLYRDDIGVIYETTPGNVIVLLIPRL
;
A
#
# COMPACT_ATOMS: atom_id res chain seq x y z
N ASN A 1 7.68 -3.88 1.49
CA ASN A 1 6.34 -4.38 1.08
C ASN A 1 5.42 -4.33 2.30
N ARG A 2 4.66 -3.25 2.48
CA ARG A 2 3.90 -2.93 3.72
C ARG A 2 2.44 -3.44 3.71
N ARG A 3 2.03 -4.21 2.69
CA ARG A 3 0.63 -4.60 2.50
C ARG A 3 0.21 -5.68 3.50
N GLY A 4 -0.96 -5.51 4.11
CA GLY A 4 -1.55 -6.47 5.05
C GLY A 4 -1.16 -6.27 6.52
N TRP A 5 -0.39 -5.22 6.82
CA TRP A 5 0.00 -4.84 8.18
C TRP A 5 -0.45 -3.41 8.47
N ILE A 6 -0.68 -3.13 9.75
CA ILE A 6 -0.87 -1.77 10.26
C ILE A 6 0.18 -1.53 11.36
N TYR A 7 0.70 -0.32 11.42
CA TYR A 7 1.62 0.12 12.46
C TYR A 7 0.83 0.89 13.51
N MET A 8 1.06 0.61 14.79
CA MET A 8 0.40 1.30 15.89
C MET A 8 1.40 1.62 16.97
N GLU A 9 1.32 2.85 17.47
CA GLU A 9 2.08 3.30 18.62
C GLU A 9 1.24 3.05 19.89
N ALA A 10 1.79 2.33 20.85
CA ALA A 10 1.15 2.05 22.11
C ALA A 10 2.18 1.73 23.20
N PRO A 11 1.87 2.00 24.47
CA PRO A 11 2.81 1.75 25.56
C PRO A 11 3.03 0.26 25.83
N TYR A 12 2.04 -0.59 25.54
CA TYR A 12 2.10 -2.04 25.79
C TYR A 12 1.35 -2.84 24.73
N ASN A 13 1.91 -3.99 24.33
CA ASN A 13 1.31 -4.89 23.34
C ASN A 13 -0.05 -5.45 23.76
N GLU A 14 -0.32 -5.59 25.06
CA GLU A 14 -1.60 -6.10 25.58
C GLU A 14 -2.76 -5.17 25.26
N VAL A 15 -2.52 -3.86 25.35
CA VAL A 15 -3.50 -2.82 25.02
C VAL A 15 -3.87 -2.94 23.54
N VAL A 16 -2.86 -3.07 22.67
CA VAL A 16 -3.04 -3.25 21.23
C VAL A 16 -3.85 -4.52 20.92
N LYS A 17 -3.48 -5.65 21.51
CA LYS A 17 -4.17 -6.93 21.31
C LYS A 17 -5.64 -6.86 21.74
N LYS A 18 -5.92 -6.25 22.89
CA LYS A 18 -7.29 -6.10 23.42
C LYS A 18 -8.17 -5.34 22.45
N PHE A 19 -7.72 -4.18 21.96
CA PHE A 19 -8.51 -3.36 21.06
C PHE A 19 -8.68 -4.01 19.68
N LEU A 20 -7.61 -4.56 19.11
CA LEU A 20 -7.69 -5.22 17.80
C LEU A 20 -8.64 -6.44 17.78
N LEU A 21 -8.76 -7.18 18.89
CA LEU A 21 -9.70 -8.29 19.00
C LEU A 21 -11.17 -7.83 18.94
N MET A 22 -11.44 -6.58 19.27
CA MET A 22 -12.78 -5.97 19.24
C MET A 22 -13.07 -5.23 17.94
N THR A 23 -12.05 -4.95 17.11
CA THR A 23 -12.19 -4.18 15.87
C THR A 23 -12.75 -5.05 14.74
N PRO A 24 -13.89 -4.66 14.13
CA PRO A 24 -14.39 -5.30 12.92
C PRO A 24 -13.37 -5.22 11.77
N GLY A 25 -13.25 -6.27 10.98
CA GLY A 25 -12.33 -6.31 9.82
C GLY A 25 -10.89 -6.72 10.14
N VAL A 26 -10.50 -6.79 11.42
CA VAL A 26 -9.19 -7.37 11.81
C VAL A 26 -9.28 -8.89 11.82
N ARG A 27 -8.39 -9.55 11.09
CA ARG A 27 -8.36 -11.01 11.01
C ARG A 27 -7.91 -11.61 12.34
N LYS A 28 -8.79 -12.40 12.94
CA LYS A 28 -8.49 -13.24 14.10
C LYS A 28 -7.86 -14.56 13.63
N MET A 29 -6.81 -15.01 14.29
CA MET A 29 -6.11 -16.26 14.01
C MET A 29 -6.47 -17.32 15.07
N GLY A 30 -6.44 -18.59 14.67
CA GLY A 30 -6.85 -19.74 15.49
C GLY A 30 -8.17 -20.36 15.00
N TYR A 31 -8.32 -21.68 15.16
CA TYR A 31 -9.52 -22.42 14.77
C TYR A 31 -10.59 -22.46 15.88
N ALA A 32 -10.19 -22.18 17.12
CA ALA A 32 -11.04 -22.15 18.30
C ALA A 32 -10.49 -21.16 19.35
N PRO A 33 -11.31 -20.68 20.30
CA PRO A 33 -10.86 -19.79 21.36
C PRO A 33 -9.74 -20.38 22.24
N PRO A 34 -8.79 -19.56 22.73
CA PRO A 34 -8.73 -18.11 22.55
C PRO A 34 -8.15 -17.71 21.19
N TRP A 35 -8.91 -16.88 20.46
CA TRP A 35 -8.43 -16.21 19.25
C TRP A 35 -7.22 -15.35 19.57
N TYR A 36 -6.25 -15.29 18.66
CA TYR A 36 -5.10 -14.40 18.82
C TYR A 36 -4.89 -13.53 17.58
N ILE A 37 -4.14 -12.46 17.78
CA ILE A 37 -3.72 -11.53 16.73
C ILE A 37 -2.20 -11.48 16.77
N ARG A 38 -1.57 -11.62 15.60
CA ARG A 38 -0.13 -11.49 15.47
C ARG A 38 0.23 -10.02 15.66
N VAL A 39 0.98 -9.74 16.72
CA VAL A 39 1.51 -8.41 17.03
C VAL A 39 3.01 -8.59 17.18
N GLU A 40 3.77 -7.79 16.45
CA GLU A 40 5.23 -7.80 16.44
C GLU A 40 5.73 -6.45 16.90
N SER A 41 6.63 -6.45 17.87
CA SER A 41 7.35 -5.25 18.27
C SER A 41 8.40 -4.93 17.22
N ILE A 42 8.56 -3.64 16.94
CA ILE A 42 9.53 -3.14 15.98
C ILE A 42 10.66 -2.49 16.76
N ASP A 43 11.90 -2.79 16.37
CA ASP A 43 13.07 -2.17 16.96
C ASP A 43 13.14 -0.67 16.61
N ILE A 44 13.63 0.13 17.54
CA ILE A 44 13.72 1.59 17.41
C ILE A 44 14.60 1.99 16.21
N ALA A 45 15.59 1.17 15.87
CA ALA A 45 16.45 1.36 14.70
C ALA A 45 15.68 1.33 13.37
N GLU A 46 14.54 0.63 13.31
CA GLU A 46 13.76 0.45 12.09
C GLU A 46 12.66 1.52 11.93
N TRP A 47 12.39 2.34 12.95
CA TRP A 47 11.29 3.31 12.93
C TRP A 47 11.36 4.28 11.74
N GLY A 48 12.56 4.78 11.44
CA GLY A 48 12.77 5.69 10.30
C GLY A 48 12.43 5.04 8.94
N THR A 49 12.51 3.71 8.84
CA THR A 49 12.18 3.00 7.60
C THR A 49 10.67 2.85 7.38
N ILE A 50 9.86 2.92 8.44
CA ILE A 50 8.40 2.84 8.37
C ILE A 50 7.82 4.13 7.80
N LEU A 51 8.35 5.27 8.28
CA LEU A 51 7.91 6.60 7.89
C LEU A 51 8.56 7.09 6.60
N ARG A 52 9.56 6.37 6.08
CA ARG A 52 10.14 6.68 4.79
C ARG A 52 9.07 6.58 3.72
N GLU A 53 8.72 7.71 3.14
CA GLU A 53 7.99 7.75 1.88
C GLU A 53 8.93 7.25 0.79
N ASP A 54 8.44 6.32 -0.03
CA ASP A 54 9.08 6.13 -1.34
C ASP A 54 8.85 7.44 -2.10
N ASP A 55 9.88 7.97 -2.78
CA ASP A 55 9.75 9.18 -3.60
C ASP A 55 8.44 9.05 -4.38
N GLU A 56 7.46 9.88 -4.04
CA GLU A 56 6.19 9.87 -4.74
C GLU A 56 6.55 10.02 -6.21
N GLN A 57 6.31 8.97 -7.01
CA GLN A 57 6.44 9.06 -8.44
C GLN A 57 5.32 9.96 -8.91
N HIS A 58 5.58 11.27 -8.83
CA HIS A 58 4.71 12.31 -9.31
C HIS A 58 4.54 12.03 -10.80
N LEU A 59 3.33 11.65 -11.18
CA LEU A 59 2.98 11.51 -12.58
C LEU A 59 3.10 12.91 -13.18
N GLN A 60 4.08 13.10 -14.05
CA GLN A 60 4.34 14.36 -14.73
C GLN A 60 4.30 14.14 -16.24
N ALA A 61 3.93 15.19 -16.98
CA ALA A 61 4.05 15.19 -18.43
C ALA A 61 5.48 14.84 -18.85
N GLY A 62 5.62 14.00 -19.88
CA GLY A 62 6.89 13.43 -20.33
C GLY A 62 7.32 12.15 -19.60
N SER A 63 6.67 11.78 -18.49
CA SER A 63 7.00 10.54 -17.79
C SER A 63 6.54 9.30 -18.56
N TRP A 64 7.38 8.26 -18.54
CA TRP A 64 7.06 6.96 -19.12
C TRP A 64 6.23 6.13 -18.15
N VAL A 65 5.15 5.51 -18.66
CA VAL A 65 4.24 4.70 -17.85
C VAL A 65 3.93 3.37 -18.54
N ARG A 66 3.61 2.34 -17.75
CA ARG A 66 3.12 1.06 -18.24
C ARG A 66 1.61 0.94 -18.01
N ILE A 67 0.87 0.64 -19.08
CA ILE A 67 -0.59 0.47 -19.03
C ILE A 67 -0.93 -0.84 -18.33
N LYS A 68 -1.87 -0.81 -17.37
CA LYS A 68 -2.22 -1.98 -16.55
C LYS A 68 -3.38 -2.83 -17.09
N ARG A 69 -4.24 -2.29 -17.97
CA ARG A 69 -5.49 -2.92 -18.43
C ARG A 69 -5.88 -2.47 -19.84
N GLY A 70 -6.80 -3.18 -20.48
CA GLY A 70 -7.33 -2.86 -21.82
C GLY A 70 -6.50 -3.45 -22.97
N LEU A 71 -6.78 -3.02 -24.20
CA LEU A 71 -6.10 -3.50 -25.43
C LEU A 71 -4.59 -3.23 -25.39
N TYR A 72 -4.20 -2.08 -24.85
CA TYR A 72 -2.81 -1.65 -24.71
C TYR A 72 -2.17 -2.14 -23.40
N ARG A 73 -2.70 -3.17 -22.75
CA ARG A 73 -2.13 -3.70 -21.51
C ARG A 73 -0.66 -4.08 -21.71
N ASP A 74 0.15 -3.73 -20.73
CA ASP A 74 1.60 -3.94 -20.66
C ASP A 74 2.42 -3.11 -21.66
N ASP A 75 1.78 -2.27 -22.48
CA ASP A 75 2.46 -1.28 -23.32
C ASP A 75 3.06 -0.13 -22.51
N ILE A 76 4.13 0.42 -23.08
CA ILE A 76 4.78 1.63 -22.61
C ILE A 76 4.20 2.82 -23.37
N GLY A 77 3.78 3.84 -22.62
CA GLY A 77 3.32 5.11 -23.16
C GLY A 77 3.99 6.30 -22.46
N VAL A 78 3.81 7.48 -23.03
CA VAL A 78 4.30 8.74 -22.45
C VAL A 78 3.10 9.56 -21.98
N ILE A 79 3.16 10.08 -20.76
CA ILE A 79 2.15 11.02 -20.27
C ILE A 79 2.26 12.32 -21.08
N TYR A 80 1.21 12.68 -21.80
CA TYR A 80 1.11 13.98 -22.47
C TYR A 80 0.66 15.07 -21.49
N GLU A 81 -0.37 14.77 -20.71
CA GLU A 81 -0.98 15.72 -19.79
C GLU A 81 -1.57 15.02 -18.56
N THR A 82 -1.52 15.70 -17.41
CA THR A 82 -2.13 15.27 -16.15
C THR A 82 -3.28 16.21 -15.81
N THR A 83 -4.47 15.67 -15.59
CA THR A 83 -5.62 16.43 -15.07
C THR A 83 -6.03 15.86 -13.71
N PRO A 84 -6.80 16.59 -12.89
CA PRO A 84 -7.27 16.07 -11.61
C PRO A 84 -8.00 14.72 -11.80
N GLY A 85 -7.39 13.65 -11.27
CA GLY A 85 -7.93 12.29 -11.33
C GLY A 85 -7.69 11.52 -12.64
N ASN A 86 -7.09 12.12 -13.68
CA ASN A 86 -6.87 11.45 -14.97
C ASN A 86 -5.50 11.80 -15.59
N VAL A 87 -5.04 10.95 -16.51
CA VAL A 87 -3.82 11.17 -17.30
C VAL A 87 -4.11 10.84 -18.76
N ILE A 88 -3.64 11.71 -19.65
CA ILE A 88 -3.67 11.48 -21.09
C ILE A 88 -2.34 10.87 -21.49
N VAL A 89 -2.38 9.70 -22.12
CA VAL A 89 -1.18 8.92 -22.48
C VAL A 89 -1.10 8.74 -23.99
N LEU A 90 0.07 9.02 -24.56
CA LEU A 90 0.40 8.75 -25.96
C LEU A 90 0.85 7.30 -26.10
N LEU A 91 0.22 6.58 -27.04
CA LEU A 91 0.45 5.16 -27.32
C LEU A 91 0.61 4.93 -28.82
N ILE A 92 1.29 3.85 -29.19
CA ILE A 92 1.38 3.39 -30.57
C ILE A 92 0.11 2.56 -30.88
N PRO A 93 -0.71 2.93 -31.88
CA PRO A 93 -1.92 2.20 -32.20
C PRO A 93 -1.65 0.74 -32.59
N ARG A 94 -2.52 -0.15 -32.12
CA ARG A 94 -2.58 -1.56 -32.54
C ARG A 94 -3.81 -1.69 -33.46
N LEU A 95 -3.57 -1.54 -34.77
CA LEU A 95 -4.60 -1.66 -35.81
C LEU A 95 -4.91 -3.13 -36.12
#